data_AF-A0A2M9YJP4-F1
#
_entry.id   AF-A0A2M9YJP4-F1
#
_cell.length_a   1.000
_cell.length_b   1.000
_cell.length_c   1.000
_cell.angle_alpha   90.00
_cell.angle_beta   90.00
_cell.angle_gamma   90.00
#
_symmetry.space_group_name_H-M   'P 1'
#
loop_
_entity.id
_entity.type
_entity.pdbx_description
1 polymer ?
#
loop_
_entity_poly.entity_id
_entity_poly.type
_entity_poly.pdbx_seq_one_letter_code
_entity_poly.pdbx_strand_id
1 'polypeptide(L)'
;MLAHIKPNQLFCKDDEKEESLRTFGMMLELCEKCYVFGKYFLIDEFNSEKHPFLLRKGFELLGIGMDAENVRNILKGYIISGNYEGKELLERIVILEGMEAIQKELHISVFLEKVASFFGESYRKNFWDYVMQKRKEIDTILLNDFYAEFCNSKPEIDSDILLSRAFHSLSHNELKDLLRQISLPDLAGALKSVREKLVIQVLDFMDRESSRWLMKELMKSDDSYDGSEKVKEAQLKILGLFASKRGMNRDF
;
A
#
# COMPACT_ATOMS: atom_id res chain seq x y z
N MET A 1 4.34 -25.33 7.98
CA MET A 1 5.37 -25.15 6.93
C MET A 1 6.70 -25.68 7.43
N LEU A 2 7.26 -25.12 8.50
CA LEU A 2 8.54 -25.55 9.08
C LEU A 2 8.61 -27.04 9.47
N ALA A 3 7.49 -27.65 9.90
CA ALA A 3 7.46 -29.08 10.24
C ALA A 3 7.71 -30.04 9.04
N HIS A 4 7.58 -29.56 7.80
CA HIS A 4 7.77 -30.36 6.59
C HIS A 4 9.00 -29.96 5.78
N ILE A 5 9.70 -28.88 6.19
CA ILE A 5 10.95 -28.45 5.58
C ILE A 5 12.08 -29.06 6.39
N LYS A 6 12.98 -29.81 5.74
CA LYS A 6 14.13 -30.37 6.44
C LYS A 6 15.07 -29.23 6.85
N PRO A 7 15.74 -29.30 8.02
CA PRO A 7 16.58 -28.21 8.53
C PRO A 7 17.63 -27.70 7.52
N ASN A 8 18.20 -28.60 6.73
CA ASN A 8 19.25 -28.27 5.76
C ASN A 8 18.71 -27.55 4.50
N GLN A 9 17.41 -27.64 4.21
CA GLN A 9 16.82 -27.00 3.02
C GLN A 9 16.73 -25.48 3.18
N LEU A 10 16.67 -24.98 4.41
CA LEU A 10 16.67 -23.54 4.73
C LEU A 10 18.07 -22.93 4.74
N PHE A 11 19.12 -23.73 4.53
CA PHE A 11 20.45 -23.18 4.41
C PHE A 11 20.56 -22.42 3.10
N CYS A 12 20.61 -21.09 3.20
CA CYS A 12 20.69 -20.16 2.07
C CYS A 12 21.88 -19.23 2.33
N LYS A 13 22.84 -19.20 1.41
CA LYS A 13 24.03 -18.35 1.52
C LYS A 13 23.65 -16.89 1.29
N ASP A 14 24.48 -15.96 1.77
CA ASP A 14 24.16 -14.54 1.65
C ASP A 14 24.11 -14.08 0.17
N ASP A 15 24.92 -14.66 -0.72
CA ASP A 15 24.82 -14.41 -2.17
C ASP A 15 23.47 -14.87 -2.76
N GLU A 16 22.96 -16.01 -2.30
CA GLU A 16 21.65 -16.54 -2.72
C GLU A 16 20.49 -15.69 -2.19
N LYS A 17 20.64 -15.13 -0.98
CA LYS A 17 19.70 -14.16 -0.41
C LYS A 17 19.67 -12.88 -1.22
N GLU A 18 20.84 -12.36 -1.59
CA GLU A 18 20.97 -11.16 -2.42
C GLU A 18 20.24 -11.35 -3.75
N GLU A 19 20.43 -12.49 -4.41
CA GLU A 19 19.69 -12.81 -5.64
C GLU A 19 18.17 -12.92 -5.42
N SER A 20 17.74 -13.41 -4.25
CA SER A 20 16.33 -13.53 -3.87
C SER A 20 15.65 -12.17 -3.61
N LEU A 21 16.42 -11.10 -3.39
CA LEU A 21 15.87 -9.74 -3.19
C LEU A 21 15.08 -9.25 -4.39
N ARG A 22 15.38 -9.73 -5.60
CA ARG A 22 14.60 -9.41 -6.81
C ARG A 22 13.16 -9.93 -6.68
N THR A 23 13.00 -11.19 -6.31
CA THR A 23 11.69 -11.81 -6.08
C THR A 23 10.96 -11.12 -4.93
N PHE A 24 11.67 -10.78 -3.86
CA PHE A 24 11.12 -10.00 -2.76
C PHE A 24 10.67 -8.59 -3.19
N GLY A 25 11.46 -7.88 -3.99
CA GLY A 25 11.12 -6.54 -4.46
C GLY A 25 9.84 -6.52 -5.32
N MET A 26 9.67 -7.53 -6.17
CA MET A 26 8.44 -7.74 -6.93
C MET A 26 7.24 -8.00 -6.00
N MET A 27 7.37 -8.91 -5.03
CA MET A 27 6.29 -9.20 -4.09
C MET A 27 5.96 -8.00 -3.19
N LEU A 28 6.96 -7.22 -2.79
CA LEU A 28 6.79 -6.00 -2.02
C LEU A 28 5.95 -4.99 -2.79
N GLU A 29 6.28 -4.74 -4.07
CA GLU A 29 5.49 -3.85 -4.92
C GLU A 29 4.03 -4.31 -5.04
N LEU A 30 3.79 -5.60 -5.30
CA LEU A 30 2.43 -6.16 -5.40
C LEU A 30 1.65 -6.03 -4.09
N CYS A 31 2.28 -6.29 -2.94
CA CYS A 31 1.65 -6.14 -1.63
C CYS A 31 1.31 -4.68 -1.33
N GLU A 32 2.18 -3.75 -1.69
CA GLU A 32 1.97 -2.31 -1.48
C GLU A 32 0.84 -1.78 -2.38
N LYS A 33 0.81 -2.20 -3.65
CA LYS A 33 -0.31 -1.92 -4.57
C LYS A 33 -1.62 -2.47 -4.02
N CYS A 34 -1.63 -3.74 -3.60
CA CYS A 34 -2.80 -4.36 -3.00
C CYS A 34 -3.27 -3.65 -1.73
N TYR A 35 -2.35 -3.17 -0.89
CA TYR A 35 -2.71 -2.44 0.33
C TYR A 35 -3.46 -1.15 0.02
N VAL A 36 -3.03 -0.40 -1.01
CA VAL A 36 -3.61 0.88 -1.41
C VAL A 36 -4.88 0.70 -2.24
N PHE A 37 -4.84 -0.12 -3.29
CA PHE A 37 -5.91 -0.21 -4.29
C PHE A 37 -6.85 -1.41 -4.09
N GLY A 38 -6.53 -2.29 -3.14
CA GLY A 38 -7.23 -3.55 -2.94
C GLY A 38 -6.76 -4.64 -3.92
N LYS A 39 -7.10 -5.89 -3.61
CA LYS A 39 -6.62 -7.06 -4.36
C LYS A 39 -7.11 -7.15 -5.82
N TYR A 40 -8.23 -6.53 -6.15
CA TYR A 40 -8.80 -6.56 -7.51
C TYR A 40 -8.09 -5.61 -8.49
N PHE A 41 -7.32 -4.65 -7.98
CA PHE A 41 -6.43 -3.84 -8.80
C PHE A 41 -5.37 -4.70 -9.54
N LEU A 42 -5.06 -5.88 -8.99
CA LEU A 42 -4.09 -6.81 -9.58
C LEU A 42 -4.69 -7.75 -10.63
N ILE A 43 -5.94 -7.55 -11.08
CA ILE A 43 -6.61 -8.49 -11.98
C ILE A 43 -5.86 -8.70 -13.30
N ASP A 44 -5.22 -7.66 -13.82
CA ASP A 44 -4.41 -7.74 -15.03
C ASP A 44 -3.12 -8.56 -14.82
N GLU A 45 -2.62 -8.61 -13.58
CA GLU A 45 -1.47 -9.45 -13.21
C GLU A 45 -1.83 -10.94 -13.18
N PHE A 46 -3.11 -11.31 -13.11
CA PHE A 46 -3.52 -12.71 -12.98
C PHE A 46 -3.16 -13.56 -14.19
N ASN A 47 -3.04 -12.93 -15.36
CA ASN A 47 -2.75 -13.60 -16.63
C ASN A 47 -1.32 -13.32 -17.14
N SER A 48 -0.48 -12.67 -16.33
CA SER A 48 0.88 -12.31 -16.74
C SER A 48 1.80 -13.53 -16.77
N GLU A 49 2.29 -13.88 -17.97
CA GLU A 49 3.30 -14.94 -18.14
C GLU A 49 4.68 -14.56 -17.57
N LYS A 50 4.88 -13.30 -17.18
CA LYS A 50 6.15 -12.79 -16.64
C LYS A 50 6.42 -13.28 -15.23
N HIS A 51 5.39 -13.74 -14.52
CA HIS A 51 5.49 -14.14 -13.12
C HIS A 51 5.95 -15.60 -12.97
N PRO A 52 6.71 -15.93 -11.91
CA PRO A 52 7.03 -17.31 -11.59
C PRO A 52 5.79 -18.17 -11.42
N PHE A 53 5.89 -19.47 -11.74
CA PHE A 53 4.78 -20.43 -11.68
C PHE A 53 3.96 -20.32 -10.39
N LEU A 54 4.63 -20.27 -9.23
CA LEU A 54 3.94 -20.27 -7.94
C LEU A 54 3.08 -19.00 -7.74
N LEU A 55 3.57 -17.84 -8.18
CA LEU A 55 2.85 -16.57 -8.10
C LEU A 55 1.65 -16.57 -9.06
N ARG A 56 1.87 -16.99 -10.32
CA ARG A 56 0.78 -17.18 -11.29
C ARG A 56 -0.30 -18.08 -10.72
N LYS A 57 0.10 -19.20 -10.11
CA LYS A 57 -0.86 -20.13 -9.52
C LYS A 57 -1.62 -19.50 -8.37
N GLY A 58 -0.95 -18.68 -7.56
CA GLY A 58 -1.59 -17.90 -6.49
C GLY A 58 -2.67 -16.96 -7.03
N PHE A 59 -2.37 -16.23 -8.12
CA PHE A 59 -3.34 -15.35 -8.76
C PHE A 59 -4.48 -16.09 -9.46
N GLU A 60 -4.22 -17.21 -10.15
CA GLU A 60 -5.26 -18.06 -10.74
C GLU A 60 -6.28 -18.50 -9.68
N LEU A 61 -5.80 -18.95 -8.52
CA LEU A 61 -6.66 -19.42 -7.42
C LEU A 61 -7.43 -18.26 -6.78
N LEU A 62 -6.80 -17.09 -6.63
CA LEU A 62 -7.46 -15.87 -6.16
C LEU A 62 -8.55 -15.43 -7.16
N GLY A 63 -8.27 -15.47 -8.45
CA GLY A 63 -9.18 -15.07 -9.52
C GLY A 63 -10.46 -15.90 -9.60
N ILE A 64 -10.41 -17.18 -9.23
CA ILE A 64 -11.61 -18.03 -9.11
C ILE A 64 -12.35 -17.85 -7.75
N GLY A 65 -11.91 -16.91 -6.91
CA GLY A 65 -12.56 -16.58 -5.64
C GLY A 65 -12.26 -17.54 -4.49
N MET A 66 -11.15 -18.29 -4.57
CA MET A 66 -10.75 -19.19 -3.48
C MET A 66 -10.29 -18.41 -2.24
N ASP A 67 -10.62 -18.91 -1.05
CA ASP A 67 -10.22 -18.28 0.21
C ASP A 67 -8.73 -18.43 0.52
N ALA A 68 -8.23 -17.53 1.38
CA ALA A 68 -6.82 -17.42 1.74
C ALA A 68 -6.20 -18.68 2.34
N GLU A 69 -6.96 -19.46 3.11
CA GLU A 69 -6.42 -20.65 3.73
C GLU A 69 -6.25 -21.77 2.69
N ASN A 70 -7.24 -21.94 1.82
CA ASN A 70 -7.16 -22.91 0.72
C ASN A 70 -6.06 -22.56 -0.28
N VAL A 71 -5.95 -21.30 -0.73
CA VAL A 71 -4.86 -20.91 -1.63
C VAL A 71 -3.51 -21.17 -0.98
N ARG A 72 -3.33 -20.74 0.27
CA ARG A 72 -2.09 -20.95 1.02
C ARG A 72 -1.73 -22.43 1.11
N ASN A 73 -2.70 -23.30 1.38
CA ASN A 73 -2.45 -24.74 1.52
C ASN A 73 -2.10 -25.41 0.18
N ILE A 74 -2.72 -25.01 -0.92
CA ILE A 74 -2.35 -25.48 -2.25
C ILE A 74 -0.92 -25.04 -2.61
N LEU A 75 -0.59 -23.76 -2.43
CA LEU A 75 0.75 -23.24 -2.72
C LEU A 75 1.84 -23.91 -1.86
N LYS A 76 1.57 -24.15 -0.57
CA LYS A 76 2.45 -24.96 0.29
C LYS A 76 2.64 -26.37 -0.27
N GLY A 77 1.57 -26.99 -0.78
CA GLY A 77 1.63 -28.31 -1.40
C GLY A 77 2.62 -28.37 -2.56
N TYR A 78 2.62 -27.36 -3.43
CA TYR A 78 3.62 -27.22 -4.50
C TYR A 78 5.05 -27.06 -3.95
N ILE A 79 5.25 -26.26 -2.90
CA ILE A 79 6.57 -26.05 -2.30
C ILE A 79 7.12 -27.34 -1.69
N ILE A 80 6.31 -28.02 -0.87
CA ILE A 80 6.72 -29.24 -0.16
C ILE A 80 7.00 -30.36 -1.15
N SER A 81 6.12 -30.54 -2.15
CA SER A 81 6.26 -31.62 -3.14
C SER A 81 7.41 -31.38 -4.12
N GLY A 82 7.83 -30.14 -4.32
CA GLY A 82 8.92 -29.79 -5.23
C GLY A 82 10.33 -30.00 -4.68
N ASN A 83 10.48 -30.29 -3.37
CA ASN A 83 11.77 -30.55 -2.71
C ASN A 83 12.84 -29.47 -2.98
N TYR A 84 12.44 -28.21 -2.98
CA TYR A 84 13.33 -27.06 -3.21
C TYR A 84 14.26 -26.79 -2.03
N GLU A 85 15.43 -26.19 -2.29
CA GLU A 85 16.44 -25.86 -1.29
C GLU A 85 17.05 -24.47 -1.55
N GLY A 86 17.69 -23.87 -0.54
CA GLY A 86 18.46 -22.63 -0.67
C GLY A 86 17.65 -21.48 -1.26
N LYS A 87 18.21 -20.82 -2.28
CA LYS A 87 17.57 -19.71 -3.01
C LYS A 87 16.16 -20.04 -3.48
N GLU A 88 15.98 -21.18 -4.15
CA GLU A 88 14.72 -21.54 -4.78
C GLU A 88 13.59 -21.71 -3.75
N LEU A 89 13.91 -22.27 -2.59
CA LEU A 89 12.97 -22.38 -1.49
C LEU A 89 12.65 -21.01 -0.90
N LEU A 90 13.65 -20.16 -0.67
CA LEU A 90 13.46 -18.81 -0.14
C LEU A 90 12.54 -17.97 -1.03
N GLU A 91 12.77 -17.95 -2.34
CA GLU A 91 11.94 -17.21 -3.30
C GLU A 91 10.48 -17.67 -3.27
N ARG A 92 10.25 -18.98 -3.12
CA ARG A 92 8.89 -19.54 -3.03
C ARG A 92 8.21 -19.22 -1.70
N ILE A 93 8.96 -19.17 -0.60
CA ILE A 93 8.44 -18.71 0.70
C ILE A 93 8.05 -17.23 0.62
N VAL A 94 8.89 -16.39 -0.01
CA VAL A 94 8.60 -14.98 -0.24
C VAL A 94 7.29 -14.80 -1.02
N ILE A 95 7.12 -15.57 -2.11
CA ILE A 95 5.88 -15.57 -2.91
C ILE A 95 4.69 -16.04 -2.05
N LEU A 96 4.84 -17.12 -1.27
CA LEU A 96 3.76 -17.65 -0.44
C LEU A 96 3.29 -16.63 0.61
N GLU A 97 4.21 -16.01 1.34
CA GLU A 97 3.88 -15.00 2.35
C GLU A 97 3.31 -13.72 1.72
N GLY A 98 3.79 -13.34 0.54
CA GLY A 98 3.24 -12.20 -0.21
C GLY A 98 1.83 -12.49 -0.74
N MET A 99 1.56 -13.70 -1.23
CA MET A 99 0.21 -14.10 -1.63
C MET A 99 -0.78 -14.10 -0.46
N GLU A 100 -0.34 -14.53 0.72
CA GLU A 100 -1.15 -14.41 1.93
C GLU A 100 -1.41 -12.94 2.29
N ALA A 101 -0.40 -12.08 2.18
CA ALA A 101 -0.54 -10.65 2.44
C ALA A 101 -1.52 -9.97 1.49
N ILE A 102 -1.47 -10.30 0.19
CA ILE A 102 -2.41 -9.81 -0.82
C ILE A 102 -3.83 -10.28 -0.51
N GLN A 103 -4.03 -11.58 -0.29
CA GLN A 103 -5.39 -12.12 -0.12
C GLN A 103 -6.09 -11.64 1.15
N LYS A 104 -5.33 -11.45 2.23
CA LYS A 104 -5.84 -10.95 3.52
C LYS A 104 -5.71 -9.43 3.66
N GLU A 105 -5.21 -8.74 2.63
CA GLU A 105 -4.91 -7.30 2.63
C GLU A 105 -4.16 -6.84 3.90
N LEU A 106 -3.14 -7.62 4.28
CA LEU A 106 -2.37 -7.38 5.50
C LEU A 106 -1.63 -6.05 5.43
N HIS A 107 -1.42 -5.45 6.60
CA HIS A 107 -0.52 -4.30 6.72
C HIS A 107 0.90 -4.69 6.29
N ILE A 108 1.58 -3.82 5.53
CA ILE A 108 2.86 -4.16 4.90
C ILE A 108 3.95 -4.56 5.92
N SER A 109 3.93 -3.97 7.12
CA SER A 109 4.87 -4.33 8.18
C SER A 109 4.78 -5.81 8.56
N VAL A 110 3.58 -6.42 8.52
CA VAL A 110 3.39 -7.84 8.84
C VAL A 110 4.06 -8.71 7.79
N PHE A 111 3.91 -8.36 6.50
CA PHE A 111 4.58 -9.05 5.40
C PHE A 111 6.10 -8.91 5.51
N LEU A 112 6.61 -7.70 5.75
CA LEU A 112 8.04 -7.41 5.86
C LEU A 112 8.70 -8.21 6.99
N GLU A 113 8.12 -8.22 8.18
CA GLU A 113 8.66 -8.96 9.32
C GLU A 113 8.63 -10.47 9.10
N LYS A 114 7.55 -11.00 8.51
CA LYS A 114 7.46 -12.41 8.13
C LYS A 114 8.58 -12.80 7.17
N VAL A 115 8.77 -12.02 6.09
CA VAL A 115 9.81 -12.32 5.10
C VAL A 115 11.21 -12.14 5.68
N ALA A 116 11.46 -11.07 6.45
CA ALA A 116 12.74 -10.82 7.11
C ALA A 116 13.18 -12.00 7.97
N SER A 117 12.25 -12.69 8.63
CA SER A 117 12.54 -13.87 9.45
C SER A 117 13.17 -15.03 8.66
N PHE A 118 12.91 -15.13 7.34
CA PHE A 118 13.50 -16.15 6.48
C PHE A 118 14.85 -15.75 5.89
N PHE A 119 15.17 -14.45 5.84
CA PHE A 119 16.51 -13.97 5.48
C PHE A 119 17.50 -14.10 6.64
N GLY A 120 16.98 -14.17 7.87
CA GLY A 120 17.74 -14.45 9.08
C GLY A 120 18.43 -13.23 9.69
N GLU A 121 18.84 -13.36 10.95
CA GLU A 121 19.42 -12.25 11.72
C GLU A 121 20.72 -11.71 11.13
N SER A 122 21.58 -12.59 10.60
CA SER A 122 22.88 -12.18 10.01
C SER A 122 22.71 -11.27 8.79
N TYR A 123 21.62 -11.42 8.05
CA TYR A 123 21.35 -10.67 6.82
C TYR A 123 20.37 -9.50 7.05
N ARG A 124 19.95 -9.26 8.30
CA ARG A 124 18.96 -8.25 8.68
C ARG A 124 19.26 -6.87 8.10
N LYS A 125 20.51 -6.41 8.21
CA LYS A 125 20.89 -5.06 7.76
C LYS A 125 20.66 -4.90 6.24
N ASN A 126 21.22 -5.80 5.44
CA ASN A 126 21.11 -5.78 3.99
C ASN A 126 19.65 -5.83 3.53
N PHE A 127 18.85 -6.69 4.18
CA PHE A 127 17.41 -6.78 3.90
C PHE A 127 16.70 -5.43 4.10
N TRP A 128 16.89 -4.77 5.26
CA TRP A 128 16.22 -3.51 5.54
C TRP A 128 16.76 -2.33 4.72
N ASP A 129 18.06 -2.31 4.41
CA ASP A 129 18.66 -1.34 3.49
C ASP A 129 18.00 -1.45 2.10
N TYR A 130 17.83 -2.68 1.60
CA TYR A 130 17.11 -2.95 0.35
C TYR A 130 15.64 -2.51 0.42
N VAL A 131 14.92 -2.84 1.50
CA VAL A 131 13.52 -2.40 1.70
C VAL A 131 13.41 -0.87 1.61
N MET A 132 14.32 -0.14 2.27
CA MET A 132 14.30 1.32 2.26
C MET A 132 14.53 1.89 0.87
N GLN A 133 15.44 1.31 0.09
CA GLN A 133 15.67 1.71 -1.29
C GLN A 133 14.47 1.36 -2.18
N LYS A 134 14.02 0.10 -2.14
CA LYS A 134 12.94 -0.39 -3.00
C LYS A 134 11.63 0.34 -2.76
N ARG A 135 11.30 0.67 -1.50
CA ARG A 135 10.08 1.43 -1.18
C ARG A 135 10.10 2.84 -1.78
N LYS A 136 11.26 3.49 -1.93
CA LYS A 136 11.35 4.79 -2.62
C LYS A 136 10.99 4.69 -4.10
N GLU A 137 11.39 3.61 -4.77
CA GLU A 137 10.99 3.33 -6.15
C GLU A 137 9.48 3.09 -6.25
N ILE A 138 8.97 2.25 -5.35
CA ILE A 138 7.54 1.91 -5.27
C ILE A 138 6.69 3.15 -4.98
N ASP A 139 7.15 4.10 -4.17
CA ASP A 139 6.40 5.33 -3.86
C ASP A 139 6.04 6.09 -5.14
N THR A 140 6.96 6.17 -6.11
CA THR A 140 6.71 6.80 -7.42
C THR A 140 5.68 6.00 -8.24
N ILE A 141 5.78 4.67 -8.23
CA ILE A 141 4.86 3.78 -8.97
C ILE A 141 3.45 3.91 -8.41
N LEU A 142 3.29 3.81 -7.08
CA LEU A 142 2.00 3.94 -6.41
C LEU A 142 1.34 5.29 -6.66
N LEU A 143 2.14 6.36 -6.65
CA LEU A 143 1.61 7.69 -6.89
C LEU A 143 1.09 7.83 -8.32
N ASN A 144 1.82 7.31 -9.32
CA ASN A 144 1.38 7.30 -10.70
C ASN A 144 0.12 6.44 -10.91
N ASP A 145 0.09 5.23 -10.34
CA ASP A 145 -1.07 4.33 -10.41
C ASP A 145 -2.30 4.99 -9.76
N PHE A 146 -2.11 5.66 -8.61
CA PHE A 146 -3.18 6.39 -7.93
C PHE A 146 -3.72 7.52 -8.77
N TYR A 147 -2.89 8.29 -9.47
CA TYR A 147 -3.39 9.33 -10.37
C TYR A 147 -4.16 8.75 -11.54
N ALA A 148 -3.66 7.68 -12.15
CA ALA A 148 -4.36 7.04 -13.25
C ALA A 148 -5.78 6.61 -12.82
N GLU A 149 -5.93 6.00 -11.64
CA GLU A 149 -7.22 5.56 -11.12
C GLU A 149 -8.09 6.74 -10.63
N PHE A 150 -7.52 7.63 -9.81
CA PHE A 150 -8.25 8.76 -9.23
C PHE A 150 -8.74 9.74 -10.30
N CYS A 151 -7.97 10.02 -11.35
CA CYS A 151 -8.36 10.94 -12.42
C CYS A 151 -9.43 10.37 -13.36
N ASN A 152 -9.55 9.04 -13.45
CA ASN A 152 -10.65 8.41 -14.19
C ASN A 152 -11.99 8.50 -13.45
N SER A 153 -11.98 8.78 -12.14
CA SER A 153 -13.19 9.12 -11.39
C SER A 153 -13.58 10.58 -11.66
N LYS A 154 -14.78 10.82 -12.21
CA LYS A 154 -15.23 12.19 -12.52
C LYS A 154 -15.33 13.01 -11.23
N PRO A 155 -14.68 14.18 -11.12
CA PRO A 155 -14.89 15.05 -9.97
C PRO A 155 -16.34 15.53 -9.96
N GLU A 156 -17.03 15.42 -8.82
CA GLU A 156 -18.29 16.14 -8.61
C GLU A 156 -17.96 17.64 -8.50
N ILE A 157 -18.30 18.40 -9.54
CA ILE A 157 -17.67 19.66 -9.94
C ILE A 157 -17.85 20.83 -8.93
N ASP A 158 -18.74 20.71 -7.93
CA ASP A 158 -19.10 21.82 -7.05
C ASP A 158 -18.66 21.69 -5.57
N SER A 159 -18.10 20.56 -5.12
CA SER A 159 -17.65 20.39 -3.73
C SER A 159 -16.30 21.05 -3.42
N ASP A 160 -15.59 21.55 -4.42
CA ASP A 160 -14.15 21.80 -4.31
C ASP A 160 -13.75 23.27 -4.08
N ILE A 161 -14.73 24.18 -4.18
CA ILE A 161 -14.50 25.63 -4.14
C ILE A 161 -14.02 26.08 -2.76
N LEU A 162 -14.52 25.46 -1.69
CA LEU A 162 -14.25 25.89 -0.32
C LEU A 162 -12.82 25.58 0.12
N LEU A 163 -12.36 24.33 -0.04
CA LEU A 163 -11.00 23.94 0.29
C LEU A 163 -9.97 24.58 -0.63
N SER A 164 -10.24 24.62 -1.95
CA SER A 164 -9.31 25.22 -2.91
C SER A 164 -9.00 26.69 -2.59
N ARG A 165 -10.03 27.48 -2.28
CA ARG A 165 -9.85 28.89 -1.88
C ARG A 165 -9.02 29.02 -0.60
N ALA A 166 -9.26 28.16 0.39
CA ALA A 166 -8.53 28.21 1.65
C ALA A 166 -7.04 27.88 1.45
N PHE A 167 -6.74 26.82 0.69
CA PHE A 167 -5.38 26.38 0.40
C PHE A 167 -4.59 27.44 -0.37
N HIS A 168 -5.21 28.10 -1.35
CA HIS A 168 -4.59 29.21 -2.08
C HIS A 168 -4.34 30.46 -1.22
N SER A 169 -5.08 30.62 -0.11
CA SER A 169 -4.93 31.76 0.80
C SER A 169 -3.87 31.57 1.88
N LEU A 170 -3.26 30.39 1.96
CA LEU A 170 -2.28 30.00 2.97
C LEU A 170 -0.90 29.84 2.31
N SER A 171 0.15 30.25 3.02
CA SER A 171 1.51 29.91 2.59
C SER A 171 1.77 28.41 2.74
N HIS A 172 2.77 27.91 2.02
CA HIS A 172 3.14 26.49 2.04
C HIS A 172 3.42 25.96 3.46
N ASN A 173 4.11 26.74 4.29
CA ASN A 173 4.44 26.36 5.67
C ASN A 173 3.21 26.39 6.59
N GLU A 174 2.36 27.41 6.49
CA GLU A 174 1.12 27.49 7.26
C GLU A 174 0.19 26.32 6.94
N LEU A 175 0.04 25.99 5.65
CA LEU A 175 -0.79 24.87 5.22
C LEU A 175 -0.23 23.54 5.74
N LYS A 176 1.08 23.32 5.66
CA LYS A 176 1.75 22.14 6.20
C LYS A 176 1.50 21.97 7.70
N ASP A 177 1.67 23.05 8.47
CA ASP A 177 1.49 23.02 9.92
C ASP A 177 0.04 22.79 10.32
N LEU A 178 -0.91 23.35 9.56
CA LEU A 178 -2.33 23.14 9.78
C LEU A 178 -2.77 21.72 9.43
N LEU A 179 -2.30 21.17 8.32
CA LEU A 179 -2.62 19.79 7.89
C LEU A 179 -2.11 18.75 8.87
N ARG A 180 -0.92 18.96 9.46
CA ARG A 180 -0.37 18.09 10.53
C ARG A 180 -1.25 17.99 11.77
N GLN A 181 -2.16 18.93 11.97
CA GLN A 181 -3.04 18.99 13.14
C GLN A 181 -4.43 18.43 12.87
N ILE A 182 -4.70 17.98 11.64
CA ILE A 182 -5.96 17.35 11.26
C ILE A 182 -5.80 15.83 11.31
N SER A 183 -6.85 15.13 11.75
CA SER A 183 -6.83 13.67 11.76
C SER A 183 -6.92 13.12 10.33
N LEU A 184 -6.21 12.02 10.05
CA LEU A 184 -6.27 11.38 8.72
C LEU A 184 -7.70 11.05 8.27
N PRO A 185 -8.61 10.53 9.13
CA PRO A 185 -10.00 10.28 8.75
C PRO A 185 -10.77 11.55 8.35
N ASP A 186 -10.58 12.65 9.06
CA ASP A 186 -11.20 13.93 8.70
C ASP A 186 -10.69 14.43 7.35
N LEU A 187 -9.39 14.24 7.08
CA LEU A 187 -8.75 14.58 5.82
C LEU A 187 -9.30 13.74 4.65
N ALA A 188 -9.41 12.42 4.84
CA ALA A 188 -9.97 11.52 3.84
C ALA A 188 -11.41 11.90 3.47
N GLY A 189 -12.26 12.15 4.47
CA GLY A 189 -13.65 12.55 4.25
C GLY A 189 -13.77 13.87 3.47
N ALA A 190 -12.90 14.84 3.77
CA ALA A 190 -12.92 16.13 3.09
C ALA A 190 -12.36 16.10 1.66
N LEU A 191 -11.51 15.13 1.34
CA LEU A 191 -10.78 15.01 0.06
C LEU A 191 -11.45 14.08 -0.97
N LYS A 192 -12.49 13.32 -0.61
CA LYS A 192 -13.15 12.35 -1.53
C LYS A 192 -13.68 12.96 -2.83
N SER A 193 -14.09 14.22 -2.82
CA SER A 193 -14.64 14.91 -4.01
C SER A 193 -13.85 16.18 -4.36
N VAL A 194 -12.53 16.12 -4.15
CA VAL A 194 -11.61 17.23 -4.35
C VAL A 194 -10.76 17.02 -5.60
N ARG A 195 -10.36 18.11 -6.28
CA ARG A 195 -9.47 18.02 -7.45
C ARG A 195 -8.14 17.41 -7.06
N GLU A 196 -7.65 16.53 -7.94
CA GLU A 196 -6.36 15.86 -7.89
C GLU A 196 -5.25 16.74 -7.29
N LYS A 197 -5.02 17.93 -7.87
CA LYS A 197 -3.93 18.85 -7.47
C LYS A 197 -3.89 19.16 -5.96
N LEU A 198 -5.04 19.27 -5.30
CA LEU A 198 -5.11 19.51 -3.86
C LEU A 198 -4.78 18.25 -3.07
N VAL A 199 -5.23 17.08 -3.53
CA VAL A 199 -4.86 15.79 -2.95
C VAL A 199 -3.33 15.60 -3.04
N ILE A 200 -2.70 15.91 -4.19
CA ILE A 200 -1.24 15.88 -4.35
C ILE A 200 -0.56 16.74 -3.29
N GLN A 201 -1.01 17.99 -3.19
CA GLN A 201 -0.42 18.96 -2.27
C GLN A 201 -0.53 18.47 -0.82
N VAL A 202 -1.61 17.80 -0.45
CA VAL A 202 -1.77 17.18 0.87
C VAL A 202 -0.80 16.01 1.05
N LEU A 203 -0.73 15.10 0.08
CA LEU A 203 0.16 13.93 0.14
C LEU A 203 1.63 14.32 0.27
N ASP A 204 2.06 15.42 -0.36
CA ASP A 204 3.44 15.96 -0.28
C ASP A 204 3.84 16.40 1.14
N PHE A 205 2.87 16.68 2.01
CA PHE A 205 3.12 17.09 3.40
C PHE A 205 3.19 15.94 4.38
N MET A 206 2.82 14.74 3.95
CA MET A 206 2.60 13.57 4.80
C MET A 206 3.79 12.61 4.72
N ASP A 207 3.99 11.82 5.77
CA ASP A 207 4.91 10.70 5.71
C ASP A 207 4.33 9.56 4.86
N ARG A 208 5.19 8.65 4.41
CA ARG A 208 4.84 7.53 3.52
C ARG A 208 3.64 6.72 4.01
N GLU A 209 3.59 6.37 5.30
CA GLU A 209 2.53 5.49 5.81
C GLU A 209 1.18 6.23 5.83
N SER A 210 1.21 7.48 6.29
CA SER A 210 0.03 8.36 6.30
C SER A 210 -0.48 8.62 4.87
N SER A 211 0.40 8.88 3.91
CA SER A 211 0.03 9.09 2.50
C SER A 211 -0.65 7.86 1.90
N ARG A 212 -0.11 6.66 2.14
CA ARG A 212 -0.68 5.41 1.61
C ARG A 212 -2.00 5.05 2.26
N TRP A 213 -2.12 5.29 3.56
CA TRP A 213 -3.40 5.15 4.25
C TRP A 213 -4.45 6.10 3.66
N LEU A 214 -4.09 7.37 3.42
CA LEU A 214 -5.00 8.33 2.81
C LEU A 214 -5.40 7.93 1.40
N MET A 215 -4.44 7.53 0.55
CA MET A 215 -4.71 7.02 -0.79
C MET A 215 -5.69 5.83 -0.74
N LYS A 216 -5.47 4.88 0.17
CA LYS A 216 -6.37 3.74 0.37
C LYS A 216 -7.79 4.18 0.70
N GLU A 217 -7.97 5.11 1.64
CA GLU A 217 -9.30 5.58 2.02
C GLU A 217 -9.99 6.37 0.90
N LEU A 218 -9.23 7.11 0.10
CA LEU A 218 -9.76 7.84 -1.06
C LEU A 218 -10.17 6.90 -2.21
N MET A 219 -9.55 5.73 -2.32
CA MET A 219 -9.89 4.70 -3.31
C MET A 219 -11.09 3.84 -2.93
N LYS A 220 -11.57 3.91 -1.69
CA LYS A 220 -12.79 3.19 -1.28
C LYS A 220 -14.02 3.86 -1.89
N SER A 221 -14.85 3.06 -2.58
CA SER A 221 -16.16 3.51 -3.03
C SER A 221 -17.05 3.91 -1.85
N ASP A 222 -17.68 5.08 -1.93
CA ASP A 222 -18.77 5.46 -1.01
C ASP A 222 -20.09 5.05 -1.66
N ASP A 223 -20.64 3.92 -1.27
CA ASP A 223 -21.94 3.43 -1.77
C ASP A 223 -23.15 4.17 -1.15
N SER A 224 -22.91 5.31 -0.49
CA SER A 224 -23.95 6.03 0.26
C SER A 224 -24.57 7.17 -0.56
N TYR A 225 -25.92 7.19 -0.63
CA TYR A 225 -26.73 8.23 -1.26
C TYR A 225 -26.53 9.66 -0.67
N ASP A 226 -25.72 9.81 0.38
CA ASP A 226 -25.50 11.02 1.18
C ASP A 226 -24.03 11.52 1.13
N GLY A 227 -23.26 11.08 0.13
CA GLY A 227 -21.81 11.36 0.05
C GLY A 227 -21.48 12.87 -0.02
N SER A 228 -22.25 13.65 -0.77
CA SER A 228 -22.01 15.08 -0.99
C SER A 228 -22.19 15.93 0.28
N GLU A 229 -23.17 15.62 1.13
CA GLU A 229 -23.42 16.38 2.37
C GLU A 229 -22.32 16.11 3.40
N LYS A 230 -21.94 14.84 3.57
CA LYS A 230 -20.83 14.43 4.44
C LYS A 230 -19.48 15.02 4.04
N VAL A 231 -19.19 15.08 2.74
CA VAL A 231 -17.98 15.72 2.23
C VAL A 231 -17.98 17.21 2.60
N LYS A 232 -19.09 17.92 2.40
CA LYS A 232 -19.20 19.33 2.79
C LYS A 232 -19.04 19.55 4.29
N GLU A 233 -19.64 18.71 5.13
CA GLU A 233 -19.47 18.78 6.59
C GLU A 233 -18.00 18.58 6.99
N ALA A 234 -17.32 17.58 6.41
CA ALA A 234 -15.90 17.33 6.66
C ALA A 234 -15.02 18.52 6.23
N GLN A 235 -15.31 19.12 5.07
CA GLN A 235 -14.63 20.32 4.61
C GLN A 235 -14.85 21.51 5.54
N LEU A 236 -16.08 21.76 5.99
CA LEU A 236 -16.40 22.84 6.92
C LEU A 236 -15.71 22.64 8.27
N LYS A 237 -15.61 21.40 8.76
CA LYS A 237 -14.86 21.07 9.98
C LYS A 237 -13.37 21.45 9.85
N ILE A 238 -12.74 21.12 8.72
CA ILE A 238 -11.34 21.50 8.43
C ILE A 238 -11.20 23.03 8.37
N LEU A 239 -12.11 23.72 7.69
CA LEU A 239 -12.07 25.18 7.57
C LEU A 239 -12.29 25.88 8.91
N GLY A 240 -13.14 25.33 9.77
CA GLY A 240 -13.32 25.79 11.16
C GLY A 240 -12.02 25.71 11.96
N LEU A 241 -11.27 24.61 11.82
CA LEU A 241 -9.95 24.46 12.45
C LEU A 241 -8.94 25.48 11.92
N PHE A 242 -8.94 25.75 10.61
CA PHE A 242 -8.07 26.76 10.00
C PHE A 242 -8.40 28.17 10.50
N ALA A 243 -9.70 28.51 10.56
CA ALA A 243 -10.18 29.80 11.01
C ALA A 243 -9.88 30.04 12.50
N SER A 244 -10.14 29.06 13.36
CA SER A 244 -9.85 29.14 14.80
C SER A 244 -8.38 29.42 15.07
N LYS A 245 -7.47 28.80 14.30
CA LYS A 245 -6.02 28.96 14.50
C LYS A 245 -5.46 30.25 13.91
N ARG A 246 -6.03 30.76 12.81
CA ARG A 246 -5.73 32.12 12.33
C ARG A 246 -6.15 33.20 13.33
N GLY A 247 -7.23 32.98 14.08
CA GLY A 247 -7.61 33.85 15.20
C GLY A 247 -6.54 33.89 16.29
N MET A 248 -6.05 32.71 16.71
CA MET A 248 -5.03 32.62 17.77
C MET A 248 -3.66 33.22 17.37
N ASN A 249 -3.27 33.15 16.09
CA ASN A 249 -2.00 33.75 15.61
C ASN A 249 -2.06 35.26 15.37
N ARG A 250 -3.23 35.90 15.48
CA ARG A 250 -3.37 37.37 15.38
C ARG A 250 -3.34 38.09 16.73
N ASP A 251 -3.42 37.34 17.83
CA ASP A 251 -3.44 37.86 19.19
C ASP A 251 -2.05 37.82 19.89
N PHE A 252 -0.96 37.70 19.11
CA PHE A 252 0.43 37.79 19.57
C PHE A 252 1.23 38.81 18.76
#